data_AF-A0A6G3Z106-F1
#
_entry.id   AF-A0A6G3Z106-F1
#
_cell.length_a   1.000
_cell.length_b   1.000
_cell.length_c   1.000
_cell.angle_alpha   90.00
_cell.angle_beta   90.00
_cell.angle_gamma   90.00
#
_symmetry.space_group_name_H-M   'P 1'
#
loop_
_entity.id
_entity.type
_entity.pdbx_description
1 polymer ?
#
loop_
_entity_poly.entity_id
_entity_poly.type
_entity_poly.pdbx_seq_one_letter_code
_entity_poly.pdbx_strand_id
1 'polypeptide(L)'
;MDKQLPRRSHQVWSNHIIQRLRLLQWKPLFAETRSQILLCYIGLMALFVAIAVPCIYYVLFREVDRREEVEIVEEVEEFREFVTEQPPESLQHLQRLMSRYLNDELAEDDQYLIFMIDGQLYISEPDPLPPNLRTGSALMEEWQLLDQATHGDLTIRDPEIGKVLYQVEPITLDSQVRGLFVIARSTSGQRA
;
A
#
# COMPACT_ATOMS: atom_id res chain seq x y z
N MET A 1 15.04 59.60 -90.34
CA MET A 1 14.60 58.58 -89.34
C MET A 1 15.70 58.49 -88.30
N ASP A 2 15.52 58.67 -87.01
CA ASP A 2 14.42 59.17 -86.17
C ASP A 2 15.08 59.59 -84.84
N LYS A 3 14.53 60.61 -84.18
CA LYS A 3 14.94 61.11 -82.87
C LYS A 3 14.49 60.11 -81.78
N GLN A 4 15.20 60.05 -80.64
CA GLN A 4 14.61 60.16 -79.29
C GLN A 4 15.62 59.84 -78.16
N LEU A 5 15.86 60.83 -77.30
CA LEU A 5 16.16 60.68 -75.86
C LEU A 5 14.81 60.58 -75.11
N PRO A 6 14.71 60.49 -73.76
CA PRO A 6 15.43 59.77 -72.69
C PRO A 6 14.42 59.00 -71.79
N ARG A 7 14.86 58.29 -70.71
CA ARG A 7 14.03 58.16 -69.48
C ARG A 7 14.80 57.63 -68.27
N ARG A 8 14.89 58.46 -67.22
CA ARG A 8 15.13 58.04 -65.84
C ARG A 8 13.92 57.24 -65.35
N SER A 9 14.15 56.19 -64.57
CA SER A 9 13.22 55.78 -63.51
C SER A 9 13.98 55.13 -62.36
N HIS A 10 13.88 55.76 -61.20
CA HIS A 10 14.10 55.15 -59.89
C HIS A 10 13.23 53.90 -59.75
N GLN A 11 13.81 52.80 -59.27
CA GLN A 11 13.07 51.91 -58.40
C GLN A 11 14.01 51.38 -57.32
N VAL A 12 13.80 51.94 -56.14
CA VAL A 12 14.48 51.65 -54.90
C VAL A 12 13.75 50.46 -54.24
N TRP A 13 14.50 49.76 -53.39
CA TRP A 13 14.06 48.93 -52.25
C TRP A 13 14.11 47.41 -52.40
N SER A 14 15.17 46.88 -51.76
CA SER A 14 15.11 45.87 -50.70
C SER A 14 14.68 44.47 -51.11
N ASN A 15 15.68 43.66 -51.46
CA ASN A 15 15.52 42.23 -51.69
C ASN A 15 16.43 41.37 -50.79
N HIS A 16 16.55 41.71 -49.49
CA HIS A 16 17.35 40.88 -48.56
C HIS A 16 16.77 40.72 -47.13
N ILE A 17 15.44 40.72 -46.93
CA ILE A 17 14.87 40.52 -45.56
C ILE A 17 13.82 39.39 -45.46
N ILE A 18 13.66 38.50 -46.47
CA ILE A 18 12.70 37.37 -46.32
C ILE A 18 13.37 36.03 -46.64
N GLN A 19 14.35 35.65 -45.82
CA GLN A 19 14.86 34.26 -45.77
C GLN A 19 14.92 33.67 -44.35
N ARG A 20 14.18 34.22 -43.38
CA ARG A 20 14.07 33.63 -42.04
C ARG A 20 12.62 33.60 -41.60
N LEU A 21 11.95 32.47 -41.83
CA LEU A 21 10.93 31.86 -40.93
C LEU A 21 10.24 30.71 -41.68
N ARG A 22 11.03 29.67 -41.96
CA ARG A 22 10.54 28.35 -42.39
C ARG A 22 10.56 27.40 -41.18
N LEU A 23 9.86 27.78 -40.11
CA LEU A 23 9.72 27.00 -38.89
C LEU A 23 8.34 27.28 -38.29
N LEU A 24 7.25 26.97 -39.02
CA LEU A 24 5.91 26.70 -38.48
C LEU A 24 4.96 26.35 -39.64
N GLN A 25 5.11 25.15 -40.22
CA GLN A 25 4.08 24.57 -41.09
C GLN A 25 3.48 23.34 -40.42
N TRP A 26 2.84 23.55 -39.27
CA TRP A 26 1.99 22.57 -38.61
C TRP A 26 0.54 22.73 -39.09
N LYS A 27 0.29 22.37 -40.36
CA LYS A 27 -1.01 21.96 -40.95
C LYS A 27 -0.80 21.77 -42.45
N PRO A 28 -0.88 20.52 -42.94
CA PRO A 28 -2.19 19.92 -43.20
C PRO A 28 -2.31 18.44 -42.80
N LEU A 29 -1.73 18.02 -41.66
CA LEU A 29 -2.00 16.66 -41.14
C LEU A 29 -3.44 16.47 -40.62
N PHE A 30 -4.25 17.52 -40.58
CA PHE A 30 -5.63 17.52 -40.05
C PHE A 30 -6.74 17.68 -41.12
N ALA A 31 -6.42 17.66 -42.42
CA ALA A 31 -7.40 17.99 -43.48
C ALA A 31 -7.99 16.78 -44.25
N GLU A 32 -7.48 15.56 -44.01
CA GLU A 32 -7.97 14.35 -44.69
C GLU A 32 -8.72 13.45 -43.70
N THR A 33 -9.94 13.02 -44.06
CA THR A 33 -10.82 12.15 -43.25
C THR A 33 -10.11 10.88 -42.76
N ARG A 34 -9.18 10.35 -43.57
CA ARG A 34 -8.42 9.13 -43.24
C ARG A 34 -7.43 9.36 -42.09
N SER A 35 -6.72 10.49 -42.09
CA SER A 35 -5.75 10.84 -41.04
C SER A 35 -6.44 11.24 -39.74
N GLN A 36 -7.64 11.83 -39.82
CA GLN A 36 -8.45 12.19 -38.66
C GLN A 36 -8.92 10.94 -37.88
N ILE A 37 -9.36 9.89 -38.60
CA ILE A 37 -9.74 8.61 -37.97
C ILE A 37 -8.54 7.96 -37.30
N LEU A 38 -7.38 7.97 -37.97
CA LEU A 38 -6.14 7.39 -37.43
C LEU A 38 -5.69 8.13 -36.15
N LEU A 39 -5.78 9.46 -36.14
CA LEU A 39 -5.42 10.28 -34.98
C LEU A 39 -6.42 10.09 -33.82
N CYS A 40 -7.70 9.92 -34.12
CA CYS A 40 -8.72 9.55 -33.15
C CYS A 40 -8.42 8.17 -32.52
N TYR A 41 -8.00 7.19 -33.33
CA TYR A 41 -7.63 5.86 -32.85
C TYR A 41 -6.41 5.90 -31.93
N ILE A 42 -5.35 6.64 -32.31
CA ILE A 42 -4.17 6.83 -31.46
C ILE A 42 -4.53 7.50 -30.14
N GLY A 43 -5.37 8.55 -30.19
CA GLY A 43 -5.84 9.23 -28.97
C GLY A 43 -6.65 8.30 -28.06
N LEU A 44 -7.52 7.48 -28.64
CA LEU A 44 -8.32 6.51 -27.89
C LEU A 44 -7.45 5.42 -27.26
N MET A 45 -6.47 4.89 -28.00
CA MET A 45 -5.52 3.92 -27.47
C MET A 45 -4.68 4.52 -26.33
N ALA A 46 -4.20 5.75 -26.50
CA ALA A 46 -3.45 6.45 -25.45
C ALA A 46 -4.31 6.70 -24.21
N LEU A 47 -5.59 7.06 -24.39
CA LEU A 47 -6.54 7.23 -23.29
C LEU A 47 -6.76 5.91 -22.55
N PHE A 48 -6.97 4.81 -23.27
CA PHE A 48 -7.12 3.50 -22.67
C PHE A 48 -5.89 3.09 -21.86
N VAL A 49 -4.69 3.28 -22.40
CA VAL A 49 -3.44 2.99 -21.68
C VAL A 49 -3.30 3.91 -20.45
N ALA A 50 -3.60 5.20 -20.58
CA ALA A 50 -3.53 6.16 -19.50
C ALA A 50 -4.52 5.87 -18.37
N ILE A 51 -5.60 5.13 -18.63
CA ILE A 51 -6.55 4.67 -17.61
C ILE A 51 -6.19 3.27 -17.11
N ALA A 52 -5.78 2.37 -18.00
CA ALA A 52 -5.47 0.98 -17.68
C ALA A 52 -4.26 0.87 -16.76
N VAL A 53 -3.20 1.65 -17.00
CA VAL A 53 -2.01 1.67 -16.15
C VAL A 53 -2.37 2.04 -14.71
N PRO A 54 -2.96 3.21 -14.40
CA PRO A 54 -3.33 3.54 -13.02
C PRO A 54 -4.40 2.61 -12.45
N CYS A 55 -5.31 2.06 -13.25
CA CYS A 55 -6.27 1.06 -12.80
C CYS A 55 -5.59 -0.23 -12.34
N ILE A 56 -4.66 -0.75 -13.15
CA ILE A 56 -3.85 -1.92 -12.81
C ILE A 56 -2.98 -1.62 -11.59
N TYR A 57 -2.36 -0.43 -11.52
CA TYR A 57 -1.61 -0.02 -10.33
C TYR A 57 -2.49 0.08 -9.08
N TYR A 58 -3.70 0.62 -9.18
CA TYR A 58 -4.64 0.71 -8.06
C TYR A 58 -5.08 -0.68 -7.57
N VAL A 59 -5.32 -1.61 -8.49
CA VAL A 59 -5.67 -3.00 -8.16
C VAL A 59 -4.45 -3.75 -7.61
N LEU A 60 -3.26 -3.57 -8.18
CA LEU A 60 -2.03 -4.23 -7.73
C LEU A 60 -1.54 -3.70 -6.38
N PHE A 61 -1.65 -2.41 -6.08
CA PHE A 61 -1.24 -1.90 -4.77
C PHE A 61 -2.18 -2.33 -3.65
N ARG A 62 -3.48 -2.51 -3.95
CA ARG A 62 -4.38 -3.23 -3.03
C ARG A 62 -4.01 -4.70 -2.82
N GLU A 63 -3.25 -5.30 -3.73
CA GLU A 63 -2.82 -6.70 -3.68
C GLU A 63 -1.40 -6.86 -3.10
N VAL A 64 -0.55 -5.82 -3.15
CA VAL A 64 0.80 -5.87 -2.58
C VAL A 64 0.76 -5.77 -1.05
N ASP A 65 -0.15 -4.97 -0.48
CA ASP A 65 -0.49 -5.07 0.96
C ASP A 65 -1.02 -6.49 1.30
N ARG A 66 -1.69 -7.15 0.33
CA ARG A 66 -2.31 -8.47 0.51
C ARG A 66 -1.32 -9.62 0.67
N ARG A 67 -0.06 -9.51 0.24
CA ARG A 67 0.90 -10.63 0.39
C ARG A 67 1.32 -10.85 1.83
N GLU A 68 1.49 -9.77 2.59
CA GLU A 68 1.82 -9.81 4.01
C GLU A 68 0.55 -10.02 4.87
N GLU A 69 -0.60 -9.49 4.43
CA GLU A 69 -1.89 -9.79 5.08
C GLU A 69 -2.32 -11.25 4.90
N VAL A 70 -2.03 -11.92 3.76
CA VAL A 70 -2.42 -13.32 3.55
C VAL A 70 -1.80 -14.25 4.59
N GLU A 71 -0.56 -13.98 4.98
CA GLU A 71 0.16 -14.80 5.96
C GLU A 71 -0.39 -14.57 7.39
N ILE A 72 -0.63 -13.31 7.77
CA ILE A 72 -1.27 -12.98 9.05
C ILE A 72 -2.70 -13.55 9.11
N VAL A 73 -3.43 -13.53 7.98
CA VAL A 73 -4.77 -14.11 7.88
C VAL A 73 -4.75 -15.63 8.04
N GLU A 74 -3.80 -16.32 7.41
CA GLU A 74 -3.63 -17.77 7.55
C GLU A 74 -3.36 -18.14 9.01
N GLU A 75 -2.44 -17.44 9.68
CA GLU A 75 -2.13 -17.68 11.07
C GLU A 75 -3.31 -17.39 12.02
N VAL A 76 -4.08 -16.34 11.75
CA VAL A 76 -5.31 -16.07 12.49
C VAL A 76 -6.36 -17.15 12.25
N GLU A 77 -6.47 -17.66 11.03
CA GLU A 77 -7.38 -18.76 10.71
C GLU A 77 -6.99 -20.04 11.47
N GLU A 78 -5.70 -20.39 11.50
CA GLU A 78 -5.17 -21.51 12.29
C GLU A 78 -5.45 -21.32 13.78
N PHE A 79 -5.22 -20.13 14.32
CA PHE A 79 -5.54 -19.79 15.70
C PHE A 79 -7.03 -19.92 16.01
N ARG A 80 -7.90 -19.41 15.12
CA ARG A 80 -9.36 -19.50 15.27
C ARG A 80 -9.83 -20.95 15.22
N GLU A 81 -9.26 -21.77 14.33
CA GLU A 81 -9.55 -23.20 14.26
C GLU A 81 -9.15 -23.88 15.57
N PHE A 82 -7.94 -23.63 16.06
CA PHE A 82 -7.43 -24.16 17.33
C PHE A 82 -8.34 -23.83 18.53
N VAL A 83 -8.77 -22.58 18.67
CA VAL A 83 -9.68 -22.15 19.76
C VAL A 83 -11.09 -22.72 19.57
N THR A 84 -11.54 -22.91 18.34
CA THR A 84 -12.86 -23.49 18.05
C THR A 84 -12.89 -24.99 18.33
N GLU A 85 -11.80 -25.70 18.05
CA GLU A 85 -11.66 -27.12 18.37
C GLU A 85 -11.52 -27.37 19.88
N GLN A 86 -10.87 -26.46 20.59
CA GLN A 86 -10.63 -26.54 22.04
C GLN A 86 -11.14 -25.28 22.76
N PRO A 87 -12.46 -25.08 22.82
CA PRO A 87 -13.02 -23.87 23.41
C PRO A 87 -12.63 -23.76 24.89
N PRO A 88 -12.15 -22.59 25.35
CA PRO A 88 -11.79 -22.41 26.73
C PRO A 88 -13.02 -22.51 27.64
N GLU A 89 -12.97 -23.43 28.60
CA GLU A 89 -14.07 -23.65 29.56
C GLU A 89 -13.95 -22.79 30.82
N SER A 90 -12.76 -22.26 31.08
CA SER A 90 -12.46 -21.42 32.24
C SER A 90 -11.21 -20.61 31.97
N LEU A 91 -10.98 -19.57 32.78
CA LEU A 91 -9.77 -18.75 32.67
C LEU A 91 -8.48 -19.58 32.86
N GLN A 92 -8.49 -20.56 33.77
CA GLN A 92 -7.35 -21.47 33.97
C GLN A 92 -7.14 -22.44 32.80
N HIS A 93 -8.22 -22.81 32.11
CA HIS A 93 -8.10 -23.60 30.89
C HIS A 93 -7.53 -22.73 29.75
N LEU A 94 -8.05 -21.52 29.58
CA LEU A 94 -7.56 -20.55 28.60
C LEU A 94 -6.05 -20.28 28.77
N GLN A 95 -5.61 -19.99 30.00
CA GLN A 95 -4.20 -19.82 30.33
C GLN A 95 -3.34 -21.00 29.87
N ARG A 96 -3.72 -22.22 30.24
CA ARG A 96 -2.98 -23.44 29.87
C ARG A 96 -3.01 -23.71 28.38
N LEU A 97 -4.12 -23.42 27.72
CA LEU A 97 -4.30 -23.61 26.28
C LEU A 97 -3.37 -22.65 25.52
N MET A 98 -3.36 -21.38 25.90
CA MET A 98 -2.54 -20.35 25.25
C MET A 98 -1.05 -20.52 25.56
N SER A 99 -0.70 -20.88 26.80
CA SER A 99 0.69 -21.27 27.09
C SER A 99 1.14 -22.47 26.28
N ARG A 100 0.27 -23.42 25.96
CA ARG A 100 0.66 -24.53 25.08
C ARG A 100 0.84 -24.04 23.64
N TYR A 101 -0.14 -23.31 23.12
CA TYR A 101 -0.10 -22.76 21.77
C TYR A 101 1.19 -21.96 21.51
N LEU A 102 1.49 -20.94 22.33
CA LEU A 102 2.70 -20.12 22.14
C LEU A 102 4.02 -20.86 22.42
N ASN A 103 4.01 -22.00 23.12
CA ASN A 103 5.24 -22.79 23.32
C ASN A 103 5.49 -23.78 22.18
N ASP A 104 4.43 -24.20 21.49
CA ASP A 104 4.51 -25.11 20.35
C ASP A 104 4.71 -24.31 19.05
N GLU A 105 4.16 -23.10 18.97
CA GLU A 105 4.28 -22.16 17.84
C GLU A 105 5.54 -21.29 18.01
N LEU A 106 6.52 -21.47 17.14
CA LEU A 106 7.70 -20.61 17.11
C LEU A 106 7.42 -19.41 16.23
N ALA A 107 7.40 -18.21 16.81
CA ALA A 107 7.27 -16.98 16.05
C ALA A 107 8.44 -16.83 15.05
N GLU A 108 8.14 -16.30 13.86
CA GLU A 108 9.18 -15.90 12.90
C GLU A 108 10.04 -14.74 13.44
N ASP A 109 11.22 -14.51 12.82
CA ASP A 109 12.23 -13.56 13.31
C ASP A 109 11.71 -12.10 13.49
N ASP A 110 10.67 -11.71 12.77
CA ASP A 110 10.06 -10.38 12.79
C ASP A 110 8.62 -10.37 13.35
N GLN A 111 8.18 -11.49 13.92
CA GLN A 111 6.84 -11.71 14.42
C GLN A 111 6.79 -11.76 15.94
N TYR A 112 5.69 -11.26 16.49
CA TYR A 112 5.40 -11.21 17.91
C TYR A 112 3.99 -11.74 18.15
N LEU A 113 3.91 -12.89 18.80
CA LEU A 113 2.69 -13.48 19.31
C LEU A 113 2.49 -13.01 20.73
N ILE A 114 1.36 -12.40 21.01
CA ILE A 114 1.08 -11.78 22.29
C ILE A 114 -0.29 -12.23 22.75
N PHE A 115 -0.35 -12.75 23.97
CA PHE A 115 -1.61 -13.10 24.59
C PHE A 115 -1.84 -12.29 25.87
N MET A 116 -3.00 -11.67 25.94
CA MET A 116 -3.46 -10.88 27.08
C MET A 116 -4.71 -11.50 27.71
N ILE A 117 -4.82 -11.36 29.02
CA ILE A 117 -5.99 -11.78 29.81
C ILE A 117 -6.44 -10.62 30.66
N ASP A 118 -7.73 -10.28 30.62
CA ASP A 118 -8.33 -9.18 31.38
C ASP A 118 -7.54 -7.86 31.25
N GLY A 119 -7.06 -7.57 30.03
CA GLY A 119 -6.30 -6.35 29.71
C GLY A 119 -4.87 -6.33 30.25
N GLN A 120 -4.31 -7.48 30.65
CA GLN A 120 -2.93 -7.59 31.10
C GLN A 120 -2.15 -8.57 30.23
N LEU A 121 -0.90 -8.26 29.91
CA LEU A 121 0.02 -9.18 29.22
C LEU A 121 0.18 -10.46 30.05
N TYR A 122 -0.17 -11.61 29.45
CA TYR A 122 -0.04 -12.92 30.08
C TYR A 122 1.23 -13.64 29.62
N ILE A 123 1.39 -13.80 28.30
CA ILE A 123 2.55 -14.46 27.67
C ILE A 123 2.79 -13.84 26.30
N SER A 124 4.03 -13.88 25.83
CA SER A 124 4.41 -13.50 24.47
C SER A 124 5.52 -14.38 23.95
N GLU A 125 5.57 -14.57 22.64
CA GLU A 125 6.67 -15.21 21.92
C GLU A 125 7.09 -14.30 20.75
N PRO A 126 8.36 -13.86 20.67
CA PRO A 126 9.44 -14.06 21.65
C PRO A 126 9.29 -13.23 22.94
N ASP A 127 9.85 -13.74 24.05
CA ASP A 127 10.07 -13.01 25.31
C ASP A 127 11.58 -12.72 25.52
N PRO A 128 12.03 -11.45 25.64
CA PRO A 128 11.24 -10.23 25.84
C PRO A 128 10.79 -9.51 24.57
N LEU A 129 9.57 -8.94 24.64
CA LEU A 129 9.05 -8.03 23.63
C LEU A 129 9.89 -6.75 23.48
N PRO A 130 9.96 -6.16 22.27
CA PRO A 130 10.64 -4.90 22.04
C PRO A 130 9.94 -3.74 22.77
N PRO A 131 10.65 -2.67 23.16
CA PRO A 131 10.12 -1.60 24.03
C PRO A 131 8.78 -1.01 23.60
N ASN A 132 8.53 -0.94 22.30
CA ASN A 132 7.30 -0.36 21.73
C ASN A 132 6.10 -1.32 21.80
N LEU A 133 6.30 -2.61 22.10
CA LEU A 133 5.25 -3.63 22.29
C LEU A 133 5.12 -4.10 23.75
N ARG A 134 5.90 -3.54 24.67
CA ARG A 134 5.85 -3.91 26.10
C ARG A 134 4.67 -3.24 26.81
N THR A 135 4.34 -3.76 27.99
CA THR A 135 3.38 -3.13 28.92
C THR A 135 3.73 -1.65 29.15
N GLY A 136 2.74 -0.77 28.94
CA GLY A 136 2.89 0.68 29.04
C GLY A 136 3.31 1.37 27.74
N SER A 137 3.44 0.65 26.63
CA SER A 137 3.53 1.29 25.32
C SER A 137 2.15 1.78 24.84
N ALA A 138 2.14 2.79 23.97
CA ALA A 138 0.90 3.33 23.42
C ALA A 138 0.07 2.27 22.67
N LEU A 139 0.73 1.35 21.94
CA LEU A 139 0.07 0.23 21.26
C LEU A 139 -0.57 -0.75 22.24
N MET A 140 0.15 -1.10 23.29
CA MET A 140 -0.36 -2.03 24.29
C MET A 140 -1.55 -1.44 25.05
N GLU A 141 -1.54 -0.12 25.30
CA GLU A 141 -2.69 0.59 25.88
C GLU A 141 -3.90 0.63 24.94
N GLU A 142 -3.66 0.78 23.63
CA GLU A 142 -4.73 0.74 22.61
C GLU A 142 -5.38 -0.64 22.55
N TRP A 143 -4.58 -1.72 22.51
CA TRP A 143 -5.11 -3.08 22.41
C TRP A 143 -5.93 -3.51 23.62
N GLN A 144 -5.62 -3.02 24.81
CA GLN A 144 -6.40 -3.30 26.03
C GLN A 144 -7.86 -2.81 25.97
N LEU A 145 -8.16 -1.85 25.09
CA LEU A 145 -9.49 -1.28 24.94
C LEU A 145 -10.33 -2.01 23.89
N LEU A 146 -9.75 -2.95 23.14
CA LEU A 146 -10.43 -3.64 22.05
C LEU A 146 -11.32 -4.76 22.57
N ASP A 147 -12.55 -4.80 22.08
CA ASP A 147 -13.54 -5.84 22.36
C ASP A 147 -13.97 -6.62 21.09
N GLN A 148 -13.43 -6.24 19.93
CA GLN A 148 -13.75 -6.77 18.62
C GLN A 148 -12.48 -7.05 17.82
N ALA A 149 -12.58 -8.03 16.91
CA ALA A 149 -11.49 -8.35 16.01
C ALA A 149 -11.12 -7.12 15.18
N THR A 150 -9.86 -6.70 15.27
CA THR A 150 -9.37 -5.45 14.69
C THR A 150 -8.04 -5.71 14.01
N HIS A 151 -7.90 -5.25 12.76
CA HIS A 151 -6.63 -5.19 12.06
C HIS A 151 -6.17 -3.74 11.98
N GLY A 152 -4.87 -3.51 11.95
CA GLY A 152 -4.33 -2.18 11.80
C GLY A 152 -2.86 -2.17 11.43
N ASP A 153 -2.40 -1.00 11.03
CA ASP A 153 -1.00 -0.73 10.78
C ASP A 153 -0.55 0.52 11.53
N LEU A 154 0.57 0.41 12.24
CA LEU A 154 1.18 1.55 12.91
C LEU A 154 2.59 1.77 12.41
N THR A 155 2.84 2.95 11.86
CA THR A 155 4.21 3.39 11.58
C THR A 155 4.84 3.90 12.87
N ILE A 156 5.77 3.14 13.43
CA ILE A 156 6.55 3.53 14.60
C ILE A 156 7.77 4.32 14.12
N ARG A 157 8.11 5.43 14.81
CA ARG A 157 9.28 6.26 14.47
C ARG A 157 10.62 5.62 14.87
N ASP A 158 10.60 4.37 15.28
CA ASP A 158 11.77 3.61 15.68
C ASP A 158 12.38 2.93 14.44
N PRO A 159 13.62 3.27 14.04
CA PRO A 159 14.25 2.68 12.86
C PRO A 159 14.50 1.17 12.98
N GLU A 160 14.50 0.58 14.17
CA GLU A 160 14.66 -0.87 14.36
C GLU A 160 13.37 -1.66 14.18
N ILE A 161 12.20 -1.00 14.19
CA ILE A 161 10.88 -1.64 14.02
C ILE A 161 10.19 -1.17 12.73
N GLY A 162 10.31 0.11 12.38
CA GLY A 162 9.66 0.66 11.19
C GLY A 162 8.14 0.62 11.30
N LYS A 163 7.47 -0.11 10.40
CA LYS A 163 6.02 -0.27 10.41
C LYS A 163 5.68 -1.58 11.13
N VAL A 164 4.70 -1.54 12.03
CA VAL A 164 4.12 -2.72 12.66
C VAL A 164 2.76 -2.98 12.04
N LEU A 165 2.60 -4.14 11.43
CA LEU A 165 1.30 -4.68 11.02
C LEU A 165 0.79 -5.54 12.17
N TYR A 166 -0.47 -5.38 12.56
CA TYR A 166 -1.03 -6.17 13.65
C TYR A 166 -2.47 -6.59 13.40
N GLN A 167 -2.82 -7.74 13.97
CA GLN A 167 -4.19 -8.24 14.06
C GLN A 167 -4.51 -8.68 15.48
N VAL A 168 -5.67 -8.27 15.98
CA VAL A 168 -6.17 -8.56 17.31
C VAL A 168 -7.42 -9.43 17.20
N GLU A 169 -7.41 -10.56 17.89
CA GLU A 169 -8.50 -11.53 17.95
C GLU A 169 -8.99 -11.68 19.40
N PRO A 170 -10.22 -11.24 19.71
CA PRO A 170 -10.79 -11.39 21.04
C PRO A 170 -11.28 -12.82 21.30
N ILE A 171 -11.03 -13.31 22.50
CA ILE A 171 -11.49 -14.61 22.98
C ILE A 171 -12.56 -14.40 24.03
N THR A 172 -13.74 -14.95 23.74
CA THR A 172 -14.89 -14.88 24.64
C THR A 172 -14.95 -16.08 25.55
N LEU A 173 -15.14 -15.81 26.85
CA LEU A 173 -15.48 -16.80 27.88
C LEU A 173 -16.76 -16.33 28.56
N ASP A 174 -17.76 -17.21 28.69
CA ASP A 174 -19.07 -16.87 29.27
C ASP A 174 -19.75 -15.65 28.62
N SER A 175 -19.61 -15.49 27.30
CA SER A 175 -20.11 -14.33 26.53
C SER A 175 -19.47 -12.98 26.87
N GLN A 176 -18.34 -12.98 27.58
CA GLN A 176 -17.51 -11.80 27.84
C GLN A 176 -16.14 -11.97 27.19
N VAL A 177 -15.58 -10.92 26.61
CA VAL A 177 -14.18 -10.93 26.15
C VAL A 177 -13.28 -10.99 27.38
N ARG A 178 -12.52 -12.07 27.52
CA ARG A 178 -11.61 -12.31 28.66
C ARG A 178 -10.16 -12.46 28.20
N GLY A 179 -9.94 -12.81 26.93
CA GLY A 179 -8.63 -12.91 26.33
C GLY A 179 -8.53 -12.07 25.06
N LEU A 180 -7.33 -11.60 24.75
CA LEU A 180 -6.99 -10.99 23.47
C LEU A 180 -5.72 -11.66 22.96
N PHE A 181 -5.80 -12.20 21.76
CA PHE A 181 -4.64 -12.68 21.02
C PHE A 181 -4.23 -11.63 20.01
N VAL A 182 -2.95 -11.29 19.96
CA VAL A 182 -2.39 -10.29 19.06
C VAL A 182 -1.22 -10.89 18.31
N ILE A 183 -1.28 -10.79 16.99
CA ILE A 183 -0.17 -11.09 16.10
C ILE A 183 0.34 -9.75 15.60
N ALA A 184 1.64 -9.49 15.77
CA ALA A 184 2.27 -8.28 15.30
C ALA A 184 3.54 -8.61 14.52
N ARG A 185 3.73 -8.01 13.35
CA ARG A 185 4.92 -8.17 12.51
C ARG A 185 5.60 -6.84 12.23
N SER A 186 6.92 -6.83 12.30
CA SER A 186 7.77 -5.65 12.10
C SER A 186 8.37 -5.62 10.70
N THR A 187 8.16 -4.55 9.92
CA THR A 187 8.71 -4.45 8.55
C THR A 187 10.19 -4.03 8.51
N SER A 188 10.88 -3.93 9.64
CA SER A 188 12.28 -3.46 9.70
C SER A 188 13.27 -4.37 8.98
N GLY A 189 12.95 -5.67 8.80
CA GLY A 189 13.77 -6.65 8.09
C GLY A 189 13.73 -6.58 6.57
N GLN A 190 12.75 -5.89 5.98
CA GLN A 190 12.46 -5.96 4.53
C GLN A 190 13.19 -4.89 3.70
N ARG A 191 14.11 -4.14 4.32
CA ARG A 191 15.04 -3.23 3.64
C ARG A 191 16.45 -3.81 3.67
N ALA A 192 16.71 -4.78 2.80
CA ALA A 192 18.05 -5.13 2.34
C ALA A 192 18.08 -5.17 0.81
#